data_AF-A0A9Q1BW73-F1
#
_entry.id   AF-A0A9Q1BW73-F1
#
_cell.length_a   1.000
_cell.length_b   1.000
_cell.length_c   1.000
_cell.angle_alpha   90.00
_cell.angle_beta   90.00
_cell.angle_gamma   90.00
#
_symmetry.space_group_name_H-M   'P 1'
#
loop_
_entity.id
_entity.type
_entity.pdbx_description
1 polymer ?
#
loop_
_entity_poly.entity_id
_entity_poly.type
_entity_poly.pdbx_seq_one_letter_code
_entity_poly.pdbx_strand_id
1 'polypeptide(L)'
;MKSATEPTSQGYLNWSKSVTDPNYQYMQEQVLRYAQAIINFREGIRNNNWSLIKTGLFKFAPLFHARNHPKYQQIELREAINEMILPEPLHKFVRENQSLGKKGKMEDMDFQLENVNKRSKSWNPVGVPTEEDWMRTFRNLKKLDQLRCEVLERIGCNDPRLLPNTESRHDVKQNEITAWRKRLRETGYLMNPMTERVMMSTMGDELDAQLPDFTSAALSRRKAHFKITYQPNAASEIPEPVFVTPQERLDYHDIANQTKSVISNRIKELLEKMQHSDTRNALEDEWNSFVKQQKKADYLTFFAKVKDELDSEQFLAKTDSLSEREYPEN
;
A
#
# COMPACT_ATOMS: atom_id res chain seq x y z
N MET A 1 -16.63 24.31 37.25
CA MET A 1 -16.19 23.87 35.90
C MET A 1 -14.68 23.75 35.92
N LYS A 2 -14.11 22.54 35.86
CA LYS A 2 -12.65 22.40 35.75
C LYS A 2 -12.23 22.91 34.37
N SER A 3 -11.31 23.88 34.32
CA SER A 3 -10.68 24.32 33.08
C SER A 3 -10.00 23.12 32.45
N ALA A 4 -10.53 22.62 31.34
CA ALA A 4 -9.89 21.54 30.60
C ALA A 4 -8.53 22.08 30.10
N THR A 5 -7.44 21.56 30.65
CA THR A 5 -6.08 21.79 30.16
C THR A 5 -6.04 21.55 28.66
N GLU A 6 -5.44 22.48 27.91
CA GLU A 6 -5.33 22.34 26.46
C GLU A 6 -4.64 21.02 26.09
N PRO A 7 -5.17 20.27 25.11
CA PRO A 7 -4.57 19.02 24.69
C PRO A 7 -3.18 19.29 24.08
N THR A 8 -2.16 18.60 24.61
CA THR A 8 -0.78 18.69 24.10
C THR A 8 -0.44 17.47 23.26
N SER A 9 0.52 17.62 22.33
CA SER A 9 1.05 16.49 21.54
C SER A 9 1.64 15.41 22.43
N GLN A 10 2.36 15.80 23.49
CA GLN A 10 2.90 14.86 24.47
C GLN A 10 1.80 14.13 25.25
N GLY A 11 0.73 14.85 25.63
CA GLY A 11 -0.44 14.26 26.27
C GLY A 11 -1.11 13.22 25.37
N TYR A 12 -1.29 13.53 24.09
CA TYR A 12 -1.81 12.59 23.10
C TYR A 12 -0.91 11.36 22.92
N LEU A 13 0.41 11.53 22.81
CA LEU A 13 1.35 10.41 22.69
C LEU A 13 1.38 9.51 23.93
N ASN A 14 1.21 10.09 25.12
CA ASN A 14 1.12 9.30 26.35
C ASN A 14 -0.21 8.54 26.40
N TRP A 15 -1.31 9.18 26.00
CA TRP A 15 -2.62 8.55 25.90
C TRP A 15 -2.65 7.44 24.84
N SER A 16 -2.03 7.64 23.67
CA SER A 16 -2.03 6.66 22.59
C SER A 16 -1.34 5.36 22.98
N LYS A 17 -0.35 5.41 23.88
CA LYS A 17 0.31 4.22 24.44
C LYS A 17 -0.60 3.38 25.33
N SER A 18 -1.66 3.97 25.87
CA SER A 18 -2.64 3.26 26.71
C SER A 18 -3.80 2.65 25.91
N VAL A 19 -3.90 2.94 24.61
CA VAL A 19 -4.90 2.36 23.71
C VAL A 19 -4.64 0.87 23.55
N THR A 20 -5.67 0.06 23.73
CA THR A 20 -5.63 -1.41 23.58
C THR A 20 -6.46 -1.91 22.40
N ASP A 21 -7.34 -1.07 21.85
CA ASP A 21 -8.18 -1.43 20.71
C ASP A 21 -7.34 -1.65 19.43
N PRO A 22 -7.33 -2.87 18.85
CA PRO A 22 -6.50 -3.18 17.69
C PRO A 22 -6.91 -2.42 16.42
N ASN A 23 -8.21 -2.12 16.22
CA ASN A 23 -8.67 -1.30 15.09
C ASN A 23 -8.11 0.13 15.22
N TYR A 24 -8.11 0.68 16.43
CA TYR A 24 -7.58 2.01 16.68
C TYR A 24 -6.06 2.05 16.45
N GLN A 25 -5.33 1.10 17.04
CA GLN A 25 -3.87 1.02 16.90
C GLN A 25 -3.45 0.91 15.43
N TYR A 26 -4.09 0.00 14.68
CA TYR A 26 -3.82 -0.18 13.26
C TYR A 26 -4.09 1.11 12.47
N MET A 27 -5.28 1.70 12.63
CA MET A 27 -5.64 2.94 11.92
C MET A 27 -4.69 4.09 12.26
N GLN A 28 -4.34 4.22 13.54
CA GLN A 28 -3.41 5.25 14.00
C GLN A 28 -2.03 5.05 13.37
N GLU A 29 -1.48 3.82 13.37
CA GLU A 29 -0.19 3.54 12.74
C GLU A 29 -0.21 3.89 11.25
N GLN A 30 -1.19 3.37 10.50
CA GLN A 30 -1.26 3.58 9.05
C GLN A 30 -1.40 5.07 8.70
N VAL A 31 -2.30 5.78 9.39
CA VAL A 31 -2.52 7.22 9.16
C VAL A 31 -1.27 8.03 9.48
N LEU A 32 -0.66 7.82 10.66
CA LEU A 32 0.54 8.57 11.05
C LEU A 32 1.73 8.26 10.13
N ARG A 33 1.92 7.00 9.75
CA ARG A 33 2.99 6.57 8.84
C ARG A 33 2.89 7.27 7.50
N TYR A 34 1.72 7.24 6.85
CA TYR A 34 1.57 7.81 5.51
C TYR A 34 1.43 9.33 5.53
N ALA A 35 0.84 9.92 6.58
CA ALA A 35 0.85 11.37 6.76
C ALA A 35 2.29 11.89 6.90
N GLN A 36 3.11 11.24 7.74
CA GLN A 36 4.53 11.61 7.89
C GLN A 36 5.32 11.39 6.59
N ALA A 37 5.02 10.34 5.82
CA ALA A 37 5.64 10.10 4.53
C ALA A 37 5.38 11.24 3.53
N ILE A 38 4.12 11.72 3.45
CA ILE A 38 3.74 12.86 2.60
C ILE A 38 4.43 14.13 3.07
N ILE A 39 4.43 14.40 4.38
CA ILE A 39 5.11 15.57 4.95
C ILE A 39 6.61 15.53 4.60
N ASN A 40 7.29 14.41 4.86
CA ASN A 40 8.70 14.25 4.55
C ASN A 40 8.99 14.42 3.06
N PHE A 41 8.16 13.85 2.19
CA PHE A 41 8.33 13.98 0.74
C PHE A 41 8.19 15.44 0.29
N ARG A 42 7.14 16.13 0.74
CA ARG A 42 6.91 17.55 0.44
C ARG A 42 8.03 18.44 0.99
N GLU A 43 8.44 18.21 2.22
CA GLU A 43 9.51 18.95 2.88
C GLU A 43 10.88 18.69 2.20
N GLY A 44 11.09 17.45 1.75
CA GLY A 44 12.25 17.06 0.96
C GLY A 44 12.32 17.79 -0.37
N ILE A 45 11.21 17.84 -1.12
CA ILE A 45 11.11 18.64 -2.35
C ILE A 45 11.35 20.12 -2.03
N ARG A 46 10.73 20.64 -0.97
CA ARG A 46 10.81 22.06 -0.59
C ARG A 46 12.19 22.54 -0.16
N ASN A 47 13.03 21.65 0.35
CA ASN A 47 14.33 22.03 0.89
C ASN A 47 15.49 21.47 0.06
N ASN A 48 15.20 20.91 -1.11
CA ASN A 48 16.16 20.12 -1.89
C ASN A 48 16.87 19.06 -1.03
N ASN A 49 16.12 18.42 -0.13
CA ASN A 49 16.66 17.42 0.78
C ASN A 49 16.32 16.04 0.25
N TRP A 50 17.25 15.51 -0.54
CA TRP A 50 17.18 14.18 -1.14
C TRP A 50 16.84 13.08 -0.13
N SER A 51 17.45 13.11 1.07
CA SER A 51 17.21 12.08 2.09
C SER A 51 15.75 12.07 2.58
N LEU A 52 15.12 13.24 2.70
CA LEU A 52 13.70 13.35 3.05
C LEU A 52 12.78 12.88 1.92
N ILE A 53 13.10 13.23 0.66
CA ILE A 53 12.39 12.73 -0.53
C ILE A 53 12.40 11.20 -0.53
N LYS A 54 13.60 10.60 -0.38
CA LYS A 54 13.78 9.15 -0.39
C LYS A 54 13.09 8.47 0.78
N THR A 55 13.17 9.05 1.97
CA THR A 55 12.47 8.52 3.15
C THR A 55 10.96 8.53 2.92
N GLY A 56 10.41 9.62 2.36
CA GLY A 56 8.99 9.72 2.02
C GLY A 56 8.56 8.65 1.03
N LEU A 57 9.27 8.51 -0.09
CA LEU A 57 8.99 7.49 -1.12
C LEU A 57 9.09 6.07 -0.55
N PHE A 58 10.16 5.78 0.19
CA PHE A 58 10.38 4.45 0.76
C PHE A 58 9.28 4.04 1.75
N LYS A 59 8.71 4.98 2.50
CA LYS A 59 7.59 4.71 3.43
C LYS A 59 6.32 4.22 2.71
N PHE A 60 6.18 4.45 1.41
CA PHE A 60 5.09 3.91 0.58
C PHE A 60 5.37 2.51 0.03
N ALA A 61 6.64 2.05 0.03
CA ALA A 61 6.99 0.73 -0.51
C ALA A 61 6.15 -0.43 0.05
N PRO A 62 5.79 -0.50 1.36
CA PRO A 62 4.89 -1.52 1.86
C PRO A 62 3.59 -1.68 1.07
N LEU A 63 2.98 -0.59 0.58
CA LEU A 63 1.73 -0.66 -0.18
C LEU A 63 1.86 -1.46 -1.49
N PHE A 64 3.04 -1.41 -2.12
CA PHE A 64 3.29 -2.10 -3.38
C PHE A 64 3.66 -3.57 -3.17
N HIS A 65 4.23 -3.91 -2.01
CA HIS A 65 4.79 -5.24 -1.73
C HIS A 65 3.92 -6.11 -0.82
N ALA A 66 2.97 -5.51 -0.10
CA ALA A 66 2.02 -6.25 0.75
C ALA A 66 1.20 -7.26 -0.06
N ARG A 67 0.72 -6.85 -1.23
CA ARG A 67 -0.03 -7.71 -2.16
C ARG A 67 0.77 -7.90 -3.44
N ASN A 68 0.24 -8.72 -4.36
CA ASN A 68 0.89 -8.96 -5.63
C ASN A 68 0.61 -7.83 -6.63
N HIS A 69 1.48 -6.81 -6.65
CA HIS A 69 1.40 -5.69 -7.58
C HIS A 69 2.67 -5.59 -8.46
N PRO A 70 2.90 -6.54 -9.39
CA PRO A 70 4.18 -6.68 -10.08
C PRO A 70 4.67 -5.40 -10.76
N LYS A 71 3.76 -4.64 -11.39
CA LYS A 71 4.11 -3.38 -12.06
C LYS A 71 4.67 -2.34 -11.09
N TYR A 72 4.00 -2.11 -9.96
CA TYR A 72 4.43 -1.12 -8.98
C TYR A 72 5.68 -1.58 -8.22
N GLN A 73 5.78 -2.88 -7.94
CA GLN A 73 6.97 -3.48 -7.32
C GLN A 73 8.21 -3.29 -8.20
N GLN A 74 8.09 -3.55 -9.52
CA GLN A 74 9.18 -3.35 -10.47
C GLN A 74 9.56 -1.89 -10.62
N ILE A 75 8.59 -0.96 -10.68
CA ILE A 75 8.88 0.47 -10.75
C ILE A 75 9.69 0.91 -9.52
N GLU A 76 9.21 0.58 -8.32
CA GLU A 76 9.86 0.98 -7.07
C GLU A 76 11.26 0.39 -6.93
N LEU A 77 11.43 -0.91 -7.21
CA LEU A 77 12.75 -1.56 -7.14
C LEU A 77 13.71 -1.03 -8.20
N ARG A 78 13.23 -0.81 -9.43
CA ARG A 78 14.05 -0.29 -10.53
C ARG A 78 14.51 1.13 -10.24
N GLU A 79 13.64 1.99 -9.70
CA GLU A 79 14.04 3.33 -9.26
C GLU A 79 15.11 3.27 -8.17
N ALA A 80 14.91 2.43 -7.15
CA ALA A 80 15.88 2.28 -6.07
C ALA A 80 17.26 1.80 -6.57
N ILE A 81 17.28 0.85 -7.51
CA ILE A 81 18.53 0.29 -8.05
C ILE A 81 19.20 1.24 -9.03
N ASN A 82 18.42 1.81 -9.97
CA ASN A 82 18.94 2.77 -10.93
C ASN A 82 19.67 3.89 -10.20
N GLU A 83 19.12 4.35 -9.09
CA GLU A 83 19.81 5.32 -8.24
C GLU A 83 21.08 4.75 -7.63
N MET A 84 21.06 3.59 -6.98
CA MET A 84 22.26 3.00 -6.36
C MET A 84 23.44 2.78 -7.32
N ILE A 85 23.17 2.56 -8.61
CA ILE A 85 24.22 2.32 -9.62
C ILE A 85 24.66 3.58 -10.35
N LEU A 86 24.11 4.77 -10.03
CA LEU A 86 24.54 6.00 -10.67
C LEU A 86 26.02 6.29 -10.36
N PRO A 87 26.82 6.70 -11.36
CA PRO A 87 28.12 7.31 -11.12
C PRO A 87 28.02 8.52 -10.18
N GLU A 88 29.02 8.74 -9.34
CA GLU A 88 29.04 9.86 -8.37
C GLU A 88 28.70 11.24 -8.98
N PRO A 89 29.19 11.59 -10.20
CA PRO A 89 28.81 12.87 -10.83
C PRO A 89 27.30 12.98 -11.11
N LEU A 90 26.66 11.89 -11.52
CA LEU A 90 25.22 11.86 -11.75
C LEU A 90 24.45 11.83 -10.43
N HIS A 91 24.95 11.14 -9.42
CA HIS A 91 24.38 11.22 -8.06
C HIS A 91 24.39 12.64 -7.51
N LYS A 92 25.48 13.38 -7.71
CA LYS A 92 25.58 14.78 -7.31
C LYS A 92 24.58 15.64 -8.08
N PHE A 93 24.54 15.49 -9.41
CA PHE A 93 23.58 16.21 -10.26
C PHE A 93 22.14 15.96 -9.84
N VAL A 94 21.75 14.69 -9.64
CA VAL A 94 20.39 14.32 -9.22
C VAL A 94 20.08 14.89 -7.84
N ARG A 95 20.97 14.77 -6.85
CA ARG A 95 20.77 15.34 -5.50
C ARG A 95 20.61 16.86 -5.53
N GLU A 96 21.33 17.55 -6.42
CA GLU A 96 21.30 19.00 -6.53
C GLU A 96 20.08 19.52 -7.32
N ASN A 97 19.50 18.70 -8.20
CA ASN A 97 18.44 19.10 -9.14
C ASN A 97 17.12 18.30 -8.97
N GLN A 98 16.95 17.55 -7.88
CA GLN A 98 15.70 16.82 -7.59
C GLN A 98 14.56 17.72 -7.07
N SER A 99 14.83 18.99 -6.82
CA SER A 99 13.83 19.97 -6.46
C SER A 99 13.86 21.18 -7.39
N LEU A 100 12.72 21.87 -7.44
CA LEU A 100 12.54 23.08 -8.24
C LEU A 100 13.11 24.34 -7.58
N GLY A 101 13.70 24.28 -6.38
CA GLY A 101 14.18 25.49 -5.73
C GLY A 101 15.57 25.44 -5.13
N LYS A 102 16.23 26.59 -5.26
CA LYS A 102 17.55 26.87 -4.70
C LYS A 102 17.39 27.10 -3.19
N LYS A 103 18.34 26.56 -2.42
CA LYS A 103 18.43 26.68 -0.95
C LYS A 103 18.11 28.12 -0.51
N GLY A 104 17.11 28.25 0.37
CA GLY A 104 16.92 29.45 1.21
C GLY A 104 15.79 30.42 0.84
N LYS A 105 14.99 30.18 -0.22
CA LYS A 105 13.85 31.07 -0.58
C LYS A 105 12.60 30.31 -1.06
N MET A 106 12.28 29.16 -0.45
CA MET A 106 11.31 28.21 -1.01
C MET A 106 9.93 28.14 -0.36
N GLU A 107 9.68 28.82 0.77
CA GLU A 107 8.31 28.82 1.31
C GLU A 107 7.29 29.51 0.38
N ASP A 108 7.77 30.27 -0.63
CA ASP A 108 6.92 31.10 -1.44
C ASP A 108 6.87 30.77 -2.93
N MET A 109 7.75 29.95 -3.53
CA MET A 109 7.75 29.87 -5.02
C MET A 109 6.52 29.17 -5.61
N ASP A 110 6.07 28.06 -5.04
CA ASP A 110 4.84 27.40 -5.51
C ASP A 110 3.60 28.24 -5.21
N PHE A 111 3.54 28.90 -4.04
CA PHE A 111 2.48 29.84 -3.71
C PHE A 111 2.52 31.09 -4.59
N GLN A 112 3.70 31.60 -4.93
CA GLN A 112 3.89 32.72 -5.84
C GLN A 112 3.52 32.31 -7.26
N LEU A 113 3.92 31.13 -7.74
CA LEU A 113 3.52 30.57 -9.04
C LEU A 113 2.01 30.34 -9.10
N GLU A 114 1.42 29.76 -8.05
CA GLU A 114 -0.02 29.56 -7.96
C GLU A 114 -0.77 30.90 -7.91
N ASN A 115 -0.27 31.88 -7.14
CA ASN A 115 -0.84 33.23 -7.11
C ASN A 115 -0.66 33.97 -8.43
N VAL A 116 0.47 33.81 -9.12
CA VAL A 116 0.69 34.33 -10.48
C VAL A 116 -0.27 33.67 -11.46
N ASN A 117 -0.44 32.34 -11.39
CA ASN A 117 -1.34 31.59 -12.26
C ASN A 117 -2.82 31.95 -12.02
N LYS A 118 -3.24 32.07 -10.75
CA LYS A 118 -4.59 32.55 -10.38
C LYS A 118 -4.85 33.96 -10.91
N ARG A 119 -3.88 34.87 -10.74
CA ARG A 119 -3.98 36.24 -11.27
C ARG A 119 -4.05 36.25 -12.80
N SER A 120 -3.20 35.50 -13.49
CA SER A 120 -3.25 35.38 -14.96
C SER A 120 -4.58 34.83 -15.45
N LYS A 121 -5.12 33.78 -14.81
CA LYS A 121 -6.43 33.22 -15.16
C LYS A 121 -7.56 34.25 -15.06
N SER A 122 -7.50 35.17 -14.10
CA SER A 122 -8.53 36.21 -13.93
C SER A 122 -8.60 37.24 -15.06
N TRP A 123 -7.54 37.32 -15.88
CA TRP A 123 -7.43 38.26 -17.00
C TRP A 123 -7.73 37.64 -18.37
N ASN A 124 -7.82 36.31 -18.43
CA ASN A 124 -8.14 35.63 -19.68
C ASN A 124 -9.60 35.88 -20.08
N PRO A 125 -9.90 35.91 -21.40
CA PRO A 125 -11.25 36.09 -21.87
C PRO A 125 -12.18 34.96 -21.37
N VAL A 126 -13.47 35.27 -21.23
CA VAL A 126 -14.49 34.28 -20.88
C VAL A 126 -14.61 33.27 -22.01
N GLY A 127 -14.20 32.02 -21.76
CA GLY A 127 -14.12 30.95 -22.75
C GLY A 127 -12.82 30.18 -22.64
N VAL A 128 -12.48 29.40 -23.66
CA VAL A 128 -11.19 28.70 -23.74
C VAL A 128 -10.13 29.69 -24.22
N PRO A 129 -9.16 30.09 -23.38
CA PRO A 129 -8.15 31.07 -23.78
C PRO A 129 -7.18 30.46 -24.79
N THR A 130 -6.79 31.24 -25.80
CA THR A 130 -5.77 30.83 -26.76
C THR A 130 -4.36 30.94 -26.17
N GLU A 131 -3.36 30.32 -26.81
CA GLU A 131 -1.95 30.49 -26.41
C GLU A 131 -1.52 31.96 -26.44
N GLU A 132 -1.99 32.71 -27.43
CA GLU A 132 -1.69 34.14 -27.55
C GLU A 132 -2.30 34.96 -26.42
N ASP A 133 -3.53 34.62 -25.97
CA ASP A 133 -4.16 35.24 -24.80
C ASP A 133 -3.34 34.99 -23.54
N TRP A 134 -2.89 33.76 -23.33
CA TRP A 134 -2.02 33.41 -22.21
C TRP A 134 -0.72 34.22 -22.25
N MET A 135 -0.05 34.25 -23.40
CA MET A 135 1.22 34.96 -23.55
C MET A 135 1.07 36.47 -23.36
N ARG A 136 0.00 37.07 -23.88
CA ARG A 136 -0.32 38.49 -23.72
C ARG A 136 -0.60 38.83 -22.26
N THR A 137 -1.39 38.01 -21.57
CA THR A 137 -1.73 38.17 -20.16
C THR A 137 -0.49 38.04 -19.28
N PHE A 138 0.30 36.98 -19.43
CA PHE A 138 1.51 36.77 -18.61
C PHE A 138 2.54 37.89 -18.78
N ARG A 139 2.79 38.34 -20.03
CA ARG A 139 3.75 39.42 -20.31
C ARG A 139 3.31 40.77 -19.74
N ASN A 140 2.00 41.01 -19.60
CA ASN A 140 1.44 42.28 -19.15
C ASN A 140 0.84 42.25 -17.74
N LEU A 141 0.93 41.12 -17.02
CA LEU A 141 0.22 40.86 -15.77
C LEU A 141 0.36 42.00 -14.75
N LYS A 142 1.58 42.53 -14.58
CA LYS A 142 1.85 43.63 -13.64
C LYS A 142 1.13 44.92 -14.00
N LYS A 143 1.09 45.27 -15.30
CA LYS A 143 0.40 46.48 -15.80
C LYS A 143 -1.12 46.32 -15.71
N LEU A 144 -1.62 45.11 -16.00
CA LEU A 144 -3.04 44.78 -15.86
C LEU A 144 -3.49 44.87 -14.40
N ASP A 145 -2.72 44.31 -13.46
CA ASP A 145 -3.00 44.41 -12.03
C ASP A 145 -3.01 45.87 -11.55
N GLN A 146 -2.06 46.70 -11.99
CA GLN A 146 -2.05 48.15 -11.70
C GLN A 146 -3.31 48.84 -12.20
N LEU A 147 -3.68 48.62 -13.47
CA LEU A 147 -4.87 49.19 -14.09
C LEU A 147 -6.14 48.81 -13.31
N ARG A 148 -6.23 47.57 -12.85
CA ARG A 148 -7.37 47.10 -12.06
C ARG A 148 -7.45 47.80 -10.71
N CYS A 149 -6.34 47.95 -10.00
CA CYS A 149 -6.32 48.70 -8.73
C CYS A 149 -6.78 50.14 -8.97
N GLU A 150 -6.24 50.83 -9.99
CA GLU A 150 -6.62 52.21 -10.31
C GLU A 150 -8.10 52.34 -10.67
N VAL A 151 -8.66 51.42 -11.45
CA VAL A 151 -10.09 51.42 -11.81
C VAL A 151 -10.97 51.17 -10.58
N LEU A 152 -10.61 50.18 -9.76
CA LEU A 152 -11.36 49.82 -8.54
C LEU A 152 -11.36 50.95 -7.52
N GLU A 153 -10.21 51.61 -7.33
CA GLU A 153 -10.09 52.80 -6.47
C GLU A 153 -10.97 53.94 -6.99
N ARG A 154 -10.99 54.20 -8.29
CA ARG A 154 -11.83 55.25 -8.89
C ARG A 154 -13.32 55.00 -8.76
N ILE A 155 -13.76 53.74 -8.76
CA ILE A 155 -15.18 53.38 -8.60
C ILE A 155 -15.56 53.13 -7.13
N GLY A 156 -14.61 53.23 -6.19
CA GLY A 156 -14.86 53.03 -4.76
C GLY A 156 -15.12 51.58 -4.35
N CYS A 157 -14.63 50.61 -5.13
CA CYS A 157 -14.83 49.18 -4.87
C CYS A 157 -13.53 48.53 -4.37
N ASN A 158 -13.63 47.61 -3.41
CA ASN A 158 -12.51 46.76 -3.01
C ASN A 158 -12.24 45.69 -4.08
N ASP A 159 -10.97 45.28 -4.24
CA ASP A 159 -10.63 44.14 -5.10
C ASP A 159 -11.23 42.85 -4.52
N PRO A 160 -12.12 42.15 -5.23
CA PRO A 160 -12.66 40.88 -4.78
C PRO A 160 -11.58 39.82 -4.52
N ARG A 161 -10.38 39.98 -5.09
CA ARG A 161 -9.22 39.11 -4.86
C ARG A 161 -8.54 39.32 -3.50
N LEU A 162 -8.78 40.46 -2.85
CA LEU A 162 -8.20 40.83 -1.55
C LEU A 162 -9.17 40.58 -0.38
N LEU A 163 -10.40 40.16 -0.67
CA LEU A 163 -11.34 39.71 0.36
C LEU A 163 -10.80 38.42 1.00
N PRO A 164 -10.93 38.22 2.33
CA PRO A 164 -10.48 37.01 2.98
C PRO A 164 -11.22 35.79 2.41
N ASN A 165 -10.52 35.05 1.55
CA ASN A 165 -10.75 33.67 1.15
C ASN A 165 -12.20 33.24 0.87
N THR A 166 -12.65 33.43 -0.37
CA THR A 166 -13.08 32.24 -1.12
C THR A 166 -11.84 31.54 -1.65
N GLU A 167 -11.04 30.97 -0.74
CA GLU A 167 -10.15 29.88 -1.10
C GLU A 167 -11.04 28.86 -1.79
N SER A 168 -10.86 28.66 -3.10
CA SER A 168 -11.18 27.36 -3.67
C SER A 168 -10.22 26.39 -3.00
N ARG A 169 -10.54 25.99 -1.76
CA ARG A 169 -10.07 24.73 -1.22
C ARG A 169 -10.35 23.76 -2.35
N HIS A 170 -9.32 23.07 -2.83
CA HIS A 170 -9.54 21.88 -3.62
C HIS A 170 -10.72 21.18 -2.96
N ASP A 171 -11.78 20.92 -3.71
CA ASP A 171 -12.94 20.23 -3.19
C ASP A 171 -12.46 18.82 -2.86
N VAL A 172 -11.83 18.69 -1.69
CA VAL A 172 -11.50 17.43 -1.06
C VAL A 172 -12.85 16.91 -0.66
N LYS A 173 -13.55 16.36 -1.65
CA LYS A 173 -14.99 16.07 -1.70
C LYS A 173 -15.57 16.10 -0.30
N GLN A 174 -15.95 17.29 0.17
CA GLN A 174 -16.19 17.49 1.61
C GLN A 174 -17.31 16.57 2.09
N ASN A 175 -18.20 16.24 1.15
CA ASN A 175 -19.25 15.24 1.26
C ASN A 175 -18.71 13.83 1.53
N GLU A 176 -17.66 13.36 0.84
CA GLU A 176 -17.04 12.05 1.07
C GLU A 176 -16.35 11.98 2.43
N ILE A 177 -15.60 13.02 2.82
CA ILE A 177 -15.01 13.09 4.16
C ILE A 177 -16.10 13.06 5.24
N THR A 178 -17.16 13.83 5.02
CA THR A 178 -18.28 13.91 5.98
C THR A 178 -19.02 12.58 6.06
N ALA A 179 -19.28 11.93 4.93
CA ALA A 179 -19.88 10.60 4.85
C ALA A 179 -19.01 9.55 5.56
N TRP A 180 -17.70 9.59 5.35
CA TRP A 180 -16.75 8.69 6.03
C TRP A 180 -16.76 8.90 7.55
N ARG A 181 -16.68 10.16 8.01
CA ARG A 181 -16.75 10.49 9.45
C ARG A 181 -18.08 10.08 10.07
N LYS A 182 -19.18 10.24 9.33
CA LYS A 182 -20.51 9.79 9.77
C LYS A 182 -20.50 8.27 9.95
N ARG A 183 -20.00 7.52 8.97
CA ARG A 183 -19.89 6.06 9.05
C ARG A 183 -19.08 5.60 10.26
N LEU A 184 -17.88 6.14 10.47
CA LEU A 184 -17.02 5.76 11.60
C LEU A 184 -17.70 5.95 12.97
N ARG A 185 -18.56 6.98 13.08
CA ARG A 185 -19.35 7.23 14.30
C ARG A 185 -20.52 6.28 14.42
N GLU A 186 -21.26 6.05 13.34
CA GLU A 186 -22.39 5.13 13.30
C GLU A 186 -21.98 3.69 13.65
N THR A 187 -20.82 3.25 13.15
CA THR A 187 -20.31 1.90 13.41
C THR A 187 -19.51 1.80 14.70
N GLY A 188 -19.28 2.91 15.41
CA GLY A 188 -18.42 2.94 16.59
C GLY A 188 -16.98 2.48 16.30
N TYR A 189 -16.50 2.63 15.07
CA TYR A 189 -15.26 2.01 14.60
C TYR A 189 -14.00 2.46 15.33
N LEU A 190 -14.00 3.68 15.89
CA LEU A 190 -12.88 4.19 16.71
C LEU A 190 -13.35 4.57 18.12
N MET A 191 -14.54 4.12 18.52
CA MET A 191 -15.08 4.38 19.85
C MET A 191 -14.49 3.38 20.85
N ASN A 192 -14.36 3.81 22.12
CA ASN A 192 -13.82 3.00 23.22
C ASN A 192 -12.40 2.44 22.98
N PRO A 193 -11.40 3.28 22.68
CA PRO A 193 -10.04 2.85 22.33
C PRO A 193 -9.29 2.11 23.45
N MET A 194 -9.84 2.08 24.66
CA MET A 194 -9.30 1.35 25.81
C MET A 194 -9.91 -0.05 25.98
N THR A 195 -10.80 -0.46 25.08
CA THR A 195 -11.45 -1.77 25.12
C THR A 195 -10.83 -2.67 24.06
N GLU A 196 -10.30 -3.81 24.50
CA GLU A 196 -9.84 -4.85 23.58
C GLU A 196 -11.04 -5.51 22.90
N ARG A 197 -10.94 -5.71 21.58
CA ARG A 197 -11.98 -6.33 20.76
C ARG A 197 -11.36 -7.03 19.57
N VAL A 198 -12.12 -7.91 18.93
CA VAL A 198 -11.73 -8.49 17.65
C VAL A 198 -11.55 -7.39 16.61
N MET A 199 -10.52 -7.53 15.77
CA MET A 199 -10.25 -6.61 14.70
C MET A 199 -11.29 -6.79 13.59
N MET A 200 -12.04 -5.74 13.30
CA MET A 200 -13.19 -5.80 12.38
C MET A 200 -13.08 -4.70 11.34
N SER A 201 -13.67 -4.90 10.16
CA SER A 201 -13.77 -3.90 9.10
C SER A 201 -14.82 -2.84 9.46
N THR A 202 -14.84 -1.72 8.73
CA THR A 202 -15.92 -0.72 8.91
C THR A 202 -17.31 -1.23 8.51
N MET A 203 -17.40 -2.40 7.89
CA MET A 203 -18.64 -3.08 7.54
C MET A 203 -19.02 -4.18 8.56
N GLY A 204 -18.16 -4.47 9.53
CA GLY A 204 -18.39 -5.54 10.51
C GLY A 204 -17.90 -6.92 10.07
N ASP A 205 -17.01 -7.00 9.08
CA ASP A 205 -16.35 -8.25 8.70
C ASP A 205 -15.09 -8.46 9.55
N GLU A 206 -14.77 -9.70 9.91
CA GLU A 206 -13.53 -10.00 10.62
C GLU A 206 -12.31 -9.72 9.75
N LEU A 207 -11.31 -9.05 10.33
CA LEU A 207 -10.04 -8.77 9.68
C LEU A 207 -9.01 -9.86 10.01
N ASP A 208 -8.11 -10.08 9.07
CA ASP A 208 -7.07 -11.08 9.20
C ASP A 208 -6.10 -10.76 10.34
N ALA A 209 -5.72 -11.78 11.12
CA ALA A 209 -4.87 -11.62 12.30
C ALA A 209 -3.45 -11.09 12.00
N GLN A 210 -2.96 -11.19 10.75
CA GLN A 210 -1.66 -10.65 10.34
C GLN A 210 -1.72 -9.17 9.92
N LEU A 211 -2.93 -8.59 9.81
CA LEU A 211 -3.09 -7.22 9.35
C LEU A 211 -2.40 -6.17 10.25
N PRO A 212 -2.33 -6.32 11.59
CA PRO A 212 -1.51 -5.44 12.43
C PRO A 212 -0.03 -5.41 12.03
N ASP A 213 0.50 -6.53 11.52
CA ASP A 213 1.89 -6.66 11.05
C ASP A 213 2.06 -6.27 9.57
N PHE A 214 1.07 -5.61 8.96
CA PHE A 214 1.05 -5.27 7.53
C PHE A 214 2.39 -4.70 7.04
N THR A 215 2.94 -3.72 7.76
CA THR A 215 4.18 -3.06 7.33
C THR A 215 5.37 -4.04 7.35
N SER A 216 5.54 -4.79 8.44
CA SER A 216 6.71 -5.65 8.63
C SER A 216 6.69 -6.81 7.64
N ALA A 217 5.51 -7.41 7.43
CA ALA A 217 5.28 -8.46 6.43
C ALA A 217 5.54 -7.96 5.00
N ALA A 218 5.00 -6.79 4.63
CA ALA A 218 5.20 -6.20 3.31
C ALA A 218 6.67 -5.85 3.02
N LEU A 219 7.41 -5.34 4.01
CA LEU A 219 8.85 -5.06 3.87
C LEU A 219 9.67 -6.36 3.74
N SER A 220 9.26 -7.42 4.43
CA SER A 220 9.88 -8.75 4.31
C SER A 220 9.67 -9.32 2.91
N ARG A 221 8.45 -9.19 2.36
CA ARG A 221 8.16 -9.51 0.95
C ARG A 221 8.99 -8.69 -0.02
N ARG A 222 9.09 -7.37 0.17
CA ARG A 222 9.95 -6.50 -0.65
C ARG A 222 11.39 -7.00 -0.69
N LYS A 223 11.95 -7.35 0.47
CA LYS A 223 13.32 -7.87 0.58
C LYS A 223 13.49 -9.17 -0.18
N ALA A 224 12.54 -10.11 -0.08
CA ALA A 224 12.58 -11.35 -0.85
C ALA A 224 12.46 -11.09 -2.36
N HIS A 225 11.52 -10.23 -2.76
CA HIS A 225 11.34 -9.87 -4.17
C HIS A 225 12.61 -9.24 -4.77
N PHE A 226 13.29 -8.36 -4.03
CA PHE A 226 14.57 -7.79 -4.44
C PHE A 226 15.64 -8.89 -4.65
N LYS A 227 15.78 -9.84 -3.71
CA LYS A 227 16.75 -10.93 -3.82
C LYS A 227 16.51 -11.78 -5.07
N ILE A 228 15.27 -12.21 -5.28
CA ILE A 228 14.91 -13.04 -6.44
C ILE A 228 15.17 -12.30 -7.76
N THR A 229 14.86 -11.00 -7.80
CA THR A 229 14.97 -10.23 -9.04
C THR A 229 16.43 -9.89 -9.40
N TYR A 230 17.29 -9.64 -8.41
CA TYR A 230 18.60 -9.03 -8.65
C TYR A 230 19.81 -9.82 -8.10
N GLN A 231 19.60 -10.90 -7.34
CA GLN A 231 20.67 -11.79 -6.90
C GLN A 231 20.61 -13.11 -7.67
N PRO A 232 21.52 -13.33 -8.64
CA PRO A 232 21.60 -14.61 -9.32
C PRO A 232 21.88 -15.72 -8.29
N ASN A 233 21.16 -16.83 -8.37
CA ASN A 233 21.19 -17.99 -7.46
C ASN A 233 20.54 -17.79 -6.07
N ALA A 234 19.78 -16.72 -5.85
CA ALA A 234 18.98 -16.62 -4.63
C ALA A 234 17.81 -17.62 -4.68
N ALA A 235 17.95 -18.74 -3.97
CA ALA A 235 16.82 -19.58 -3.59
C ALA A 235 16.02 -18.80 -2.54
N SER A 236 14.93 -18.16 -2.96
CA SER A 236 13.98 -17.57 -2.04
C SER A 236 12.60 -17.68 -2.64
N GLU A 237 11.68 -18.25 -1.89
CA GLU A 237 10.26 -18.08 -2.15
C GLU A 237 9.86 -16.68 -1.73
N ILE A 238 8.91 -16.09 -2.46
CA ILE A 238 8.32 -14.82 -2.04
C ILE A 238 7.40 -15.16 -0.86
N PRO A 239 7.60 -14.57 0.35
CA PRO A 239 6.72 -14.77 1.49
C PRO A 239 5.28 -14.47 1.11
N GLU A 240 4.29 -15.08 1.73
CA GLU A 240 2.86 -14.91 1.40
C GLU A 240 2.37 -13.46 1.47
N PRO A 241 1.42 -13.06 0.62
CA PRO A 241 0.88 -11.71 0.63
C PRO A 241 0.17 -11.43 1.97
N VAL A 242 0.09 -10.16 2.34
CA VAL A 242 -0.69 -9.75 3.51
C VAL A 242 -2.17 -9.82 3.14
N PHE A 243 -2.90 -10.69 3.84
CA PHE A 243 -4.34 -10.86 3.68
C PHE A 243 -5.10 -9.79 4.47
N VAL A 244 -6.24 -9.37 3.94
CA VAL A 244 -7.12 -8.40 4.62
C VAL A 244 -8.18 -9.13 5.44
N THR A 245 -8.70 -10.25 4.93
CA THR A 245 -9.71 -11.05 5.62
C THR A 245 -9.27 -12.52 5.74
N PRO A 246 -9.79 -13.26 6.74
CA PRO A 246 -9.53 -14.70 6.85
C PRO A 246 -9.98 -15.48 5.60
N GLN A 247 -11.08 -15.07 4.96
CA GLN A 247 -11.55 -15.70 3.73
C GLN A 247 -10.55 -15.53 2.58
N GLU A 248 -9.93 -14.35 2.43
CA GLU A 248 -8.91 -14.13 1.40
C GLU A 248 -7.72 -15.09 1.57
N ARG A 249 -7.33 -15.36 2.82
CA ARG A 249 -6.30 -16.34 3.14
C ARG A 249 -6.73 -17.76 2.76
N LEU A 250 -7.95 -18.15 3.13
CA LEU A 250 -8.49 -19.48 2.78
C LEU A 250 -8.53 -19.67 1.25
N ASP A 251 -9.05 -18.68 0.54
CA ASP A 251 -9.13 -18.68 -0.93
C ASP A 251 -7.73 -18.75 -1.56
N TYR A 252 -6.75 -18.06 -0.98
CA TYR A 252 -5.38 -18.12 -1.45
C TYR A 252 -4.80 -19.53 -1.31
N HIS A 253 -5.00 -20.22 -0.18
CA HIS A 253 -4.47 -21.57 0.01
C HIS A 253 -5.26 -22.68 -0.68
N ASP A 254 -6.47 -22.38 -1.17
CA ASP A 254 -7.26 -23.30 -1.97
C ASP A 254 -6.46 -23.75 -3.21
N ILE A 255 -6.30 -25.07 -3.32
CA ILE A 255 -5.60 -25.71 -4.43
C ILE A 255 -6.22 -25.33 -5.79
N ALA A 256 -7.53 -25.09 -5.84
CA ALA A 256 -8.23 -24.66 -7.03
C ALA A 256 -7.78 -23.27 -7.50
N ASN A 257 -7.25 -22.43 -6.62
CA ASN A 257 -6.78 -21.08 -6.93
C ASN A 257 -5.26 -21.01 -7.21
N GLN A 258 -4.53 -22.09 -6.91
CA GLN A 258 -3.08 -22.18 -7.14
C GLN A 258 -2.69 -22.31 -8.62
N THR A 259 -1.44 -21.99 -8.96
CA THR A 259 -0.91 -22.16 -10.32
C THR A 259 -0.64 -23.63 -10.62
N LYS A 260 -0.61 -24.02 -11.92
CA LYS A 260 -0.30 -25.40 -12.31
C LYS A 260 1.03 -25.89 -11.72
N SER A 261 2.06 -25.04 -11.68
CA SER A 261 3.36 -25.39 -11.12
C SER A 261 3.30 -25.67 -9.61
N VAL A 262 2.53 -24.88 -8.86
CA VAL A 262 2.34 -25.11 -7.41
C VAL A 262 1.55 -26.39 -7.18
N ILE A 263 0.49 -26.62 -7.96
CA ILE A 263 -0.29 -27.88 -7.89
C ILE A 263 0.63 -29.07 -8.20
N SER A 264 1.46 -29.00 -9.24
CA SER A 264 2.44 -30.04 -9.57
C SER A 264 3.40 -30.35 -8.43
N ASN A 265 3.94 -29.32 -7.78
CA ASN A 265 4.87 -29.51 -6.67
C ASN A 265 4.15 -30.18 -5.49
N ARG A 266 2.93 -29.75 -5.17
CA ARG A 266 2.13 -30.33 -4.09
C ARG A 266 1.75 -31.78 -4.36
N ILE A 267 1.48 -32.14 -5.61
CA ILE A 267 1.27 -33.54 -6.02
C ILE A 267 2.53 -34.36 -5.73
N LYS A 268 3.72 -33.88 -6.13
CA LYS A 268 4.99 -34.55 -5.85
C LYS A 268 5.23 -34.72 -4.35
N GLU A 269 4.98 -33.70 -3.56
CA GLU A 269 5.09 -33.76 -2.09
C GLU A 269 4.13 -34.78 -1.46
N LEU A 270 2.92 -34.98 -2.03
CA LEU A 270 1.99 -36.01 -1.56
C LEU A 270 2.47 -37.41 -1.93
N LEU A 271 2.98 -37.60 -3.15
CA LEU A 271 3.55 -38.88 -3.59
C LEU A 271 4.77 -39.28 -2.74
N GLU A 272 5.61 -38.31 -2.37
CA GLU A 272 6.75 -38.55 -1.46
C GLU A 272 6.33 -39.01 -0.05
N LYS A 273 5.12 -38.66 0.39
CA LYS A 273 4.56 -39.04 1.70
C LYS A 273 3.89 -40.41 1.73
N MET A 274 3.64 -41.03 0.56
CA MET A 274 3.05 -42.37 0.48
C MET A 274 4.04 -43.42 0.99
N GLN A 275 3.54 -44.39 1.77
CA GLN A 275 4.39 -45.43 2.35
C GLN A 275 4.53 -46.64 1.44
N HIS A 276 3.49 -46.95 0.66
CA HIS A 276 3.50 -48.10 -0.24
C HIS A 276 4.19 -47.74 -1.57
N SER A 277 5.32 -48.40 -1.83
CA SER A 277 6.14 -48.14 -3.03
C SER A 277 5.41 -48.44 -4.33
N ASP A 278 4.53 -49.44 -4.34
CA ASP A 278 3.87 -49.89 -5.58
C ASP A 278 2.77 -48.91 -6.02
N THR A 279 1.93 -48.44 -5.10
CA THR A 279 0.93 -47.39 -5.34
C THR A 279 1.60 -46.08 -5.73
N ARG A 280 2.67 -45.71 -5.00
CA ARG A 280 3.47 -44.52 -5.31
C ARG A 280 4.06 -44.58 -6.72
N ASN A 281 4.71 -45.68 -7.10
CA ASN A 281 5.35 -45.82 -8.41
C ASN A 281 4.31 -45.76 -9.54
N ALA A 282 3.15 -46.41 -9.37
CA ALA A 282 2.07 -46.37 -10.35
C ALA A 282 1.54 -44.93 -10.57
N LEU A 283 1.37 -44.17 -9.49
CA LEU A 283 0.91 -42.78 -9.55
C LEU A 283 2.00 -41.82 -10.07
N GLU A 284 3.28 -42.08 -9.78
CA GLU A 284 4.40 -41.33 -10.35
C GLU A 284 4.50 -41.54 -11.88
N ASP A 285 4.33 -42.78 -12.36
CA ASP A 285 4.31 -43.09 -13.79
C ASP A 285 3.12 -42.45 -14.50
N GLU A 286 1.92 -42.54 -13.89
CA GLU A 286 0.72 -41.88 -14.39
C GLU A 286 0.95 -40.36 -14.47
N TRP A 287 1.47 -39.75 -13.41
CA TRP A 287 1.79 -38.32 -13.35
C TRP A 287 2.79 -37.91 -14.43
N ASN A 288 3.91 -38.63 -14.57
CA ASN A 288 4.97 -38.35 -15.54
C ASN A 288 4.47 -38.43 -17.00
N SER A 289 3.52 -39.32 -17.27
CA SER A 289 2.84 -39.40 -18.57
C SER A 289 1.91 -38.20 -18.84
N PHE A 290 1.38 -37.59 -17.77
CA PHE A 290 0.31 -36.59 -17.79
C PHE A 290 0.79 -35.13 -17.95
N VAL A 291 2.00 -34.80 -17.47
CA VAL A 291 2.46 -33.41 -17.24
C VAL A 291 2.51 -32.55 -18.50
N LYS A 292 2.67 -33.13 -19.71
CA LYS A 292 3.14 -32.34 -20.85
C LYS A 292 2.14 -31.36 -21.49
N GLN A 293 0.80 -31.52 -21.40
CA GLN A 293 -0.14 -30.64 -22.14
C GLN A 293 -1.56 -30.42 -21.53
N GLN A 294 -1.82 -30.80 -20.28
CA GLN A 294 -3.20 -30.85 -19.75
C GLN A 294 -3.74 -29.51 -19.20
N LYS A 295 -5.08 -29.41 -19.08
CA LYS A 295 -5.77 -28.24 -18.50
C LYS A 295 -5.62 -28.25 -16.97
N LYS A 296 -5.86 -27.10 -16.33
CA LYS A 296 -5.76 -26.98 -14.86
C LYS A 296 -6.76 -27.90 -14.13
N ALA A 297 -7.93 -28.13 -14.72
CA ALA A 297 -8.93 -29.05 -14.17
C ALA A 297 -8.36 -30.47 -13.99
N ASP A 298 -7.60 -30.96 -14.96
CA ASP A 298 -7.05 -32.32 -14.90
C ASP A 298 -5.99 -32.47 -13.80
N TYR A 299 -5.23 -31.38 -13.53
CA TYR A 299 -4.29 -31.33 -12.39
C TYR A 299 -5.03 -31.40 -11.04
N LEU A 300 -6.20 -30.75 -10.94
CA LEU A 300 -7.01 -30.77 -9.72
C LEU A 300 -7.65 -32.14 -9.49
N THR A 301 -8.15 -32.77 -10.55
CA THR A 301 -8.67 -34.15 -10.49
C THR A 301 -7.60 -35.13 -10.06
N PHE A 302 -6.40 -35.02 -10.63
CA PHE A 302 -5.27 -35.87 -10.25
C PHE A 302 -4.82 -35.61 -8.81
N PHE A 303 -4.75 -34.34 -8.38
CA PHE A 303 -4.47 -33.98 -7.00
C PHE A 303 -5.48 -34.60 -6.02
N ALA A 304 -6.78 -34.56 -6.33
CA ALA A 304 -7.81 -35.20 -5.52
C ALA A 304 -7.60 -36.71 -5.42
N LYS A 305 -7.33 -37.38 -6.56
CA LYS A 305 -7.04 -38.82 -6.60
C LYS A 305 -5.85 -39.21 -5.70
N VAL A 306 -4.72 -38.51 -5.83
CA VAL A 306 -3.51 -38.78 -5.03
C VAL A 306 -3.78 -38.55 -3.54
N LYS A 307 -4.56 -37.52 -3.20
CA LYS A 307 -4.93 -37.22 -1.82
C LYS A 307 -5.83 -38.30 -1.23
N ASP A 308 -6.87 -38.73 -1.95
CA ASP A 308 -7.79 -39.77 -1.49
C ASP A 308 -7.06 -41.10 -1.24
N GLU A 309 -6.09 -41.45 -2.09
CA GLU A 309 -5.27 -42.64 -1.93
C GLU A 309 -4.37 -42.54 -0.69
N LEU A 310 -3.69 -41.40 -0.49
CA LEU A 310 -2.86 -41.17 0.70
C LEU A 310 -3.69 -41.19 1.99
N ASP A 311 -4.88 -40.59 1.99
CA ASP A 311 -5.79 -40.58 3.14
C ASP A 311 -6.28 -42.01 3.45
N SER A 312 -6.49 -42.84 2.42
CA SER A 312 -6.84 -44.27 2.56
C SER A 312 -5.70 -45.10 3.15
N GLU A 313 -4.46 -44.90 2.68
CA GLU A 313 -3.27 -45.56 3.26
C GLU A 313 -3.08 -45.19 4.74
N GLN A 314 -3.23 -43.91 5.09
CA GLN A 314 -3.10 -43.44 6.46
C GLN A 314 -4.22 -43.95 7.38
N PHE A 315 -5.43 -44.13 6.84
CA PHE A 315 -6.54 -44.71 7.57
C PHE A 315 -6.28 -46.20 7.88
N LEU A 316 -5.86 -46.98 6.88
CA LEU A 316 -5.53 -48.40 7.04
C LEU A 316 -4.38 -48.62 8.03
N ALA A 317 -3.31 -47.81 7.93
CA ALA A 317 -2.20 -47.88 8.88
C ALA A 317 -2.62 -47.57 10.33
N LYS A 318 -3.59 -46.67 10.54
CA LYS A 318 -4.15 -46.40 11.86
C LYS A 318 -4.99 -47.56 12.39
N THR A 319 -5.79 -48.21 11.54
CA THR A 319 -6.61 -49.36 11.96
C THR A 319 -5.76 -50.59 12.29
N ASP A 320 -4.68 -50.83 11.56
CA ASP A 320 -3.75 -51.93 11.86
C ASP A 320 -2.98 -51.69 13.16
N SER A 321 -2.60 -50.44 13.45
CA SER A 321 -1.95 -50.09 14.72
C SER A 321 -2.87 -50.22 15.96
N LEU A 322 -4.19 -50.24 15.75
CA LEU A 322 -5.19 -50.42 16.81
C LEU A 322 -5.52 -51.91 17.03
N SER A 323 -5.53 -52.73 15.97
CA SER A 323 -5.77 -54.17 16.06
C SER A 323 -4.59 -54.91 16.72
N GLU A 324 -3.35 -54.42 16.55
CA GLU A 324 -2.16 -54.97 17.23
C GLU A 324 -2.11 -54.68 18.75
N ARG A 325 -2.91 -53.73 19.26
CA ARG A 325 -2.95 -53.41 20.71
C ARG A 325 -3.99 -54.23 21.49
N GLU A 326 -4.85 -54.99 20.83
CA GLU A 326 -5.95 -55.73 21.49
C GLU A 326 -5.62 -57.20 21.85
N TYR A 327 -4.37 -57.65 21.64
CA TYR A 327 -3.91 -58.97 22.12
C TYR A 327 -2.67 -58.83 23.02
N PRO A 328 -2.84 -58.57 24.33
CA PRO A 328 -1.80 -58.92 25.28
C PRO A 328 -1.71 -60.45 25.33
N GLU A 329 -0.53 -60.98 25.01
CA GLU A 329 -0.18 -62.39 25.19
C GLU A 329 -0.56 -62.84 26.62
N ASN A 330 -1.36 -63.91 26.70
CA ASN A 330 -1.78 -64.58 27.93
C ASN A 330 -0.60 -65.21 28.69
#